data_AF-A0A2H0AZB1-F1
#
_entry.id   AF-A0A2H0AZB1-F1
#
_cell.length_a   1.000
_cell.length_b   1.000
_cell.length_c   1.000
_cell.angle_alpha   90.00
_cell.angle_beta   90.00
_cell.angle_gamma   90.00
#
_symmetry.space_group_name_H-M   'P 1'
#
loop_
_entity.id
_entity.type
_entity.pdbx_description
1 polymer ?
#
loop_
_entity_poly.entity_id
_entity_poly.type
_entity_poly.pdbx_seq_one_letter_code
_entity_poly.pdbx_strand_id
1 'polypeptide(L)'
;MQFKLDSLETEKYASRGELRSIILALKMAELKYLEDGVKPILLLDDIFSEFDADHRAHLYQLIKNYQTIITTTDRDHIPAKLLTKSKVVEMK
;
A
#
# COMPACT_ATOMS: atom_id res chain seq x y z
N MET A 1 14.80 -5.59 13.73
CA MET A 1 13.42 -5.97 14.08
C MET A 1 13.15 -7.30 13.40
N GLN A 2 12.79 -8.35 14.14
CA GLN A 2 12.62 -9.70 13.57
C GLN A 2 11.13 -10.01 13.39
N PHE A 3 10.69 -10.29 12.17
CA PHE A 3 9.31 -10.72 11.88
C PHE A 3 9.23 -12.23 11.78
N LYS A 4 8.15 -12.80 12.34
CA LYS A 4 7.86 -14.23 12.28
C LYS A 4 6.49 -14.47 11.65
N LEU A 5 6.41 -15.49 10.80
CA LEU A 5 5.17 -16.02 10.25
C LEU A 5 5.13 -17.51 10.60
N ASP A 6 4.07 -17.97 11.26
CA ASP A 6 3.95 -19.35 11.77
C ASP A 6 5.19 -19.82 12.57
N SER A 7 5.75 -18.90 13.37
CA SER A 7 7.00 -19.09 14.15
C SER A 7 8.30 -19.18 13.35
N LEU A 8 8.25 -19.10 12.02
CA LEU A 8 9.43 -19.09 11.14
C LEU A 8 9.94 -17.66 10.89
N GLU A 9 11.26 -17.52 10.76
CA GLU A 9 11.91 -16.24 10.43
C GLU A 9 11.57 -15.82 8.99
N THR A 10 10.82 -14.73 8.85
CA THR A 10 10.32 -14.27 7.54
C THR A 10 11.44 -13.93 6.56
N GLU A 11 12.55 -13.36 7.04
CA GLU A 11 13.73 -13.06 6.21
C GLU A 11 14.31 -14.29 5.50
N LYS A 12 14.13 -15.49 6.06
CA LYS A 12 14.68 -16.74 5.52
C LYS A 12 13.65 -17.58 4.79
N TYR A 13 12.39 -17.55 5.23
CA TYR A 13 11.39 -18.53 4.83
C TYR A 13 10.17 -17.95 4.12
N ALA A 14 9.94 -16.64 4.18
CA ALA A 14 8.76 -16.06 3.54
C ALA A 14 8.97 -15.91 2.02
N SER A 15 7.96 -16.30 1.26
CA SER A 15 7.84 -15.97 -0.15
C SER A 15 7.74 -14.46 -0.37
N ARG A 16 7.97 -14.01 -1.61
CA ARG A 16 7.86 -12.59 -1.97
C ARG A 16 6.45 -12.02 -1.69
N GLY A 17 5.41 -12.83 -1.90
CA GLY A 17 4.02 -12.44 -1.60
C GLY A 17 3.77 -12.29 -0.10
N GLU A 18 4.28 -13.21 0.71
CA GLU A 18 4.16 -13.13 2.18
C GLU A 18 4.91 -11.91 2.74
N LEU A 19 6.13 -11.63 2.25
CA LEU A 19 6.86 -10.42 2.63
C LEU A 19 6.08 -9.15 2.29
N ARG A 20 5.48 -9.09 1.10
CA ARG A 20 4.61 -7.98 0.67
C ARG A 20 3.38 -7.81 1.58
N SER A 21 2.74 -8.92 1.93
CA SER A 21 1.62 -8.93 2.89
C SER A 21 2.04 -8.45 4.29
N ILE A 22 3.19 -8.88 4.80
CA ILE A 22 3.74 -8.44 6.10
C ILE A 22 4.03 -6.94 6.09
N ILE A 23 4.67 -6.44 5.04
CA ILE A 23 4.95 -5.00 4.88
C ILE A 23 3.65 -4.20 4.84
N LEU A 24 2.66 -4.67 4.08
CA LEU A 24 1.35 -4.01 4.01
C LEU A 24 0.67 -3.97 5.39
N ALA A 25 0.69 -5.08 6.13
CA ALA A 25 0.14 -5.14 7.49
C ALA A 25 0.86 -4.18 8.45
N LEU A 26 2.19 -4.09 8.37
CA LEU A 26 2.96 -3.14 9.16
C LEU A 26 2.59 -1.69 8.85
N LYS A 27 2.42 -1.34 7.57
CA LYS A 27 1.98 -0.01 7.16
C LYS A 27 0.57 0.30 7.66
N MET A 28 -0.34 -0.68 7.64
CA MET A 28 -1.67 -0.52 8.23
C MET A 28 -1.61 -0.25 9.74
N ALA A 29 -0.74 -0.96 10.47
CA ALA A 29 -0.55 -0.75 11.90
C ALA A 29 0.03 0.63 12.22
N GLU A 30 1.04 1.07 11.45
CA GLU A 30 1.62 2.40 11.53
C GLU A 30 0.56 3.49 11.31
N LEU A 31 -0.28 3.36 10.29
CA LEU A 31 -1.34 4.32 10.02
C LEU A 31 -2.38 4.39 11.14
N LYS A 32 -2.83 3.24 11.66
CA LYS A 32 -3.76 3.21 12.80
C LYS A 32 -3.17 3.85 14.05
N TYR A 33 -1.88 3.64 14.29
CA TYR A 33 -1.19 4.27 15.42
C TYR A 33 -1.13 5.79 15.30
N LEU A 34 -0.94 6.31 14.08
CA LEU A 34 -0.91 7.76 13.82
C LEU A 34 -2.30 8.42 13.87
N GLU A 35 -3.36 7.68 13.55
CA GLU A 35 -4.74 8.19 13.54
C GLU A 35 -5.21 8.73 14.90
N ASP A 36 -4.69 8.21 16.01
CA ASP A 36 -5.03 8.65 17.36
C ASP A 36 -4.59 10.10 17.66
N GLY A 37 -3.73 10.69 16.83
CA GLY A 37 -3.31 12.10 16.94
C GLY A 37 -3.80 12.96 15.77
N VAL A 38 -3.34 12.64 14.56
CA VAL A 38 -3.67 13.39 13.33
C VAL A 38 -3.75 12.40 12.17
N LYS A 39 -4.81 12.51 11.38
CA LYS A 39 -4.99 11.67 10.20
C LYS A 39 -3.89 11.94 9.17
N PRO A 40 -3.04 10.94 8.83
CA PRO A 40 -1.89 11.18 7.97
C PRO A 40 -2.28 11.35 6.49
N ILE A 41 -1.43 12.05 5.75
CA ILE A 41 -1.44 12.05 4.28
C ILE A 41 -0.54 10.92 3.79
N LEU A 42 -1.04 10.11 2.87
CA LEU A 42 -0.30 9.01 2.27
C LEU A 42 0.43 9.48 1.01
N LEU A 43 1.69 9.13 0.89
CA LEU A 43 2.49 9.32 -0.32
C LEU A 43 2.90 7.93 -0.82
N LEU A 44 2.41 7.54 -1.99
CA LEU A 44 2.64 6.22 -2.57
C LEU A 44 3.43 6.36 -3.87
N ASP A 45 4.65 5.83 -3.87
CA ASP A 45 5.54 5.90 -5.03
C ASP A 45 5.56 4.57 -5.80
N ASP A 46 4.96 4.58 -6.98
CA ASP A 46 4.79 3.48 -7.95
C ASP A 46 4.36 2.12 -7.36
N ILE A 47 3.82 2.10 -6.15
CA ILE A 47 3.58 0.87 -5.40
C ILE A 47 2.52 -0.05 -6.06
N PHE A 48 1.68 0.51 -6.93
CA PHE A 48 0.66 -0.26 -7.63
C PHE A 48 1.23 -1.18 -8.72
N SER A 49 2.36 -0.83 -9.34
CA SER A 49 3.04 -1.67 -10.34
C SER A 49 3.67 -2.91 -9.69
N GLU A 50 4.05 -2.80 -8.41
CA GLU A 50 4.66 -3.86 -7.63
C GLU A 50 3.65 -4.91 -7.11
N PHE A 51 2.38 -4.54 -6.96
CA PHE A 51 1.38 -5.42 -6.36
C PHE A 51 0.58 -6.21 -7.40
N ASP A 52 0.24 -7.46 -7.07
CA ASP A 52 -0.75 -8.24 -7.82
C ASP A 52 -2.18 -7.74 -7.55
N ALA A 53 -3.18 -8.34 -8.21
CA ALA A 53 -4.56 -7.90 -8.14
C ALA A 53 -5.13 -7.90 -6.70
N ASP A 54 -4.81 -8.92 -5.91
CA ASP A 54 -5.31 -9.05 -4.55
C ASP A 54 -4.68 -8.00 -3.64
N HIS A 55 -3.36 -7.81 -3.72
CA HIS A 55 -2.67 -6.78 -2.93
C HIS A 55 -3.12 -5.36 -3.32
N ARG A 56 -3.35 -5.08 -4.62
CA ARG A 56 -3.92 -3.79 -5.07
C ARG A 56 -5.31 -3.54 -4.49
N ALA A 57 -6.14 -4.57 -4.38
CA ALA A 57 -7.45 -4.46 -3.76
C ALA A 57 -7.35 -4.12 -2.26
N HIS A 58 -6.43 -4.76 -1.52
CA HIS A 58 -6.17 -4.45 -0.12
C HIS A 58 -5.63 -3.02 0.07
N LEU A 59 -4.67 -2.61 -0.76
CA LEU A 59 -4.14 -1.25 -0.74
C LEU A 59 -5.25 -0.22 -1.02
N TYR A 60 -6.14 -0.49 -1.98
CA TYR A 60 -7.31 0.37 -2.25
C TYR A 60 -8.20 0.54 -1.01
N GLN A 61 -8.47 -0.55 -0.28
CA GLN A 61 -9.28 -0.50 0.93
C GLN A 61 -8.62 0.31 2.05
N LEU A 62 -7.29 0.34 2.10
CA LEU A 62 -6.52 1.15 3.02
C LEU A 62 -6.63 2.64 2.67
N ILE A 63 -6.23 3.00 1.44
CA ILE A 63 -6.11 4.41 1.03
C ILE A 63 -7.45 5.15 0.94
N LYS A 64 -8.58 4.44 0.75
CA LYS A 64 -9.89 5.09 0.61
C LYS A 64 -10.26 5.96 1.83
N ASN A 65 -9.65 5.67 2.98
CA ASN A 65 -9.88 6.39 4.21
C ASN A 65 -8.95 7.60 4.36
N TYR A 66 -7.87 7.75 3.60
CA TYR A 66 -6.85 8.78 3.80
C TYR A 66 -6.70 9.69 2.57
N GLN A 67 -6.28 10.94 2.80
CA GLN A 67 -5.83 11.77 1.70
C GLN A 67 -4.53 11.18 1.16
N THR A 68 -4.49 10.89 -0.14
CA THR A 68 -3.41 10.11 -0.75
C THR A 68 -2.90 10.78 -2.02
N ILE A 69 -1.58 10.89 -2.16
CA ILE A 69 -0.89 11.26 -3.39
C ILE A 69 -0.22 9.98 -3.92
N ILE A 70 -0.42 9.70 -5.20
CA ILE A 70 0.12 8.51 -5.85
C ILE A 70 0.93 8.98 -7.06
N THR A 71 2.17 8.50 -7.18
CA THR A 71 2.97 8.59 -8.41
C THR A 71 2.98 7.22 -9.07
N THR A 72 2.91 7.20 -10.39
CA THR A 72 3.08 5.98 -11.18
C THR A 72 3.52 6.31 -12.58
N THR A 73 4.21 5.37 -13.22
CA THR A 73 4.59 5.45 -14.63
C THR A 73 3.51 4.90 -15.56
N ASP A 74 2.58 4.09 -15.04
CA ASP A 74 1.52 3.46 -15.82
C ASP A 74 0.17 3.62 -15.11
N ARG A 75 -0.74 4.31 -15.80
CA ARG A 75 -2.09 4.60 -15.30
C ARG A 75 -2.93 3.34 -15.13
N ASP A 76 -2.67 2.28 -15.91
CA ASP A 76 -3.49 1.07 -15.92
C ASP A 76 -3.31 0.24 -14.64
N HIS A 77 -2.22 0.45 -13.90
CA HIS A 77 -2.02 -0.13 -12.57
C HIS A 77 -2.91 0.50 -11.49
N ILE A 78 -3.45 1.69 -11.73
CA ILE A 78 -4.30 2.39 -10.77
C ILE A 78 -5.75 1.93 -10.93
N PRO A 79 -6.39 1.44 -9.85
CA PRO A 79 -7.81 1.09 -9.88
C PRO A 79 -8.68 2.22 -10.43
N ALA A 80 -9.53 1.93 -11.42
CA ALA A 80 -10.40 2.92 -12.07
C ALA A 80 -11.23 3.75 -11.08
N LYS A 81 -11.67 3.14 -9.96
CA LYS A 81 -12.39 3.81 -8.88
C LYS A 81 -11.62 4.96 -8.23
N LEU A 82 -10.28 4.89 -8.19
CA LEU A 82 -9.44 5.97 -7.69
C LEU A 82 -9.33 7.09 -8.72
N LEU A 83 -9.11 6.73 -10.00
CA LEU A 83 -9.01 7.69 -11.09
C LEU A 83 -10.25 8.57 -11.22
N THR A 84 -11.45 8.01 -10.97
CA THR A 84 -12.70 8.80 -10.99
C THR A 84 -12.86 9.77 -9.82
N LYS A 85 -12.14 9.55 -8.71
CA LYS A 85 -12.23 10.33 -7.47
C LYS A 85 -11.01 11.21 -7.23
N SER A 86 -10.03 11.19 -8.13
CA SER A 86 -8.77 11.90 -7.97
C SER A 86 -8.62 12.99 -9.01
N LYS A 87 -7.80 13.99 -8.67
CA LYS A 87 -7.24 14.91 -9.65
C LYS A 87 -6.01 14.24 -10.27
N VAL A 88 -6.07 13.94 -11.57
CA VAL A 88 -4.93 13.39 -12.30
C VAL A 88 -4.09 14.54 -12.87
N VAL A 89 -2.78 14.47 -12.67
CA VAL A 89 -1.82 15.43 -13.21
C VAL A 89 -0.80 14.65 -14.01
N GLU A 90 -0.70 14.94 -15.30
CA GLU A 90 0.32 14.36 -16.18
C GLU A 90 1.59 15.21 -16.10
N MET A 91 2.72 14.56 -15.82
CA MET A 91 4.03 15.20 -15.82
C MET A 91 4.65 15.02 -17.21
N LYS A 92 5.01 16.13 -17.85
CA LYS A 92 5.71 16.17 -19.15
C LYS A 92 7.21 16.28 -18.98
#